data_AF-A0A5B2VW78-F1
#
_entry.id   AF-A0A5B2VW78-F1
#
_cell.length_a   1.000
_cell.length_b   1.000
_cell.length_c   1.000
_cell.angle_alpha   90.00
_cell.angle_beta   90.00
_cell.angle_gamma   90.00
#
_symmetry.space_group_name_H-M   'P 1'
#
loop_
_entity.id
_entity.type
_entity.pdbx_description
1 polymer ?
#
loop_
_entity_poly.entity_id
_entity_poly.type
_entity_poly.pdbx_seq_one_letter_code
_entity_poly.pdbx_strand_id
1 'polypeptide(L)'
;MNILFSCYCCILGVFYSSDPGIYNLFYHWNKISLAALNAAVKQADSEDERKLYESTLTAMSDIWVIKPGSLNDKTLRWLFLEQISTDFDWRNKDWSVIEVRKNGERIRLINYLICYEGENARIIVYDYNNGKWIKLKDGSDHLKMGDLIHPSPKAPINKGGNFSDIAVTDFKSSSPLRSMYFVETTLKKGSIISSIIDR
;
A
#
# COMPACT_ATOMS: atom_id res chain seq x y z
N MET A 1 -45.78 19.21 -42.84
CA MET A 1 -44.35 18.98 -43.11
C MET A 1 -43.71 18.65 -41.76
N ASN A 2 -43.48 17.35 -41.51
CA ASN A 2 -43.01 16.84 -40.22
C ASN A 2 -41.48 16.95 -40.16
N ILE A 3 -40.94 17.61 -39.14
CA ILE A 3 -39.51 17.55 -38.82
C ILE A 3 -39.38 16.85 -37.47
N LEU A 4 -39.11 15.55 -37.53
CA LEU A 4 -38.58 14.77 -36.42
C LEU A 4 -37.16 15.28 -36.12
N PHE A 5 -36.94 15.88 -34.95
CA PHE A 5 -35.60 16.07 -34.43
C PHE A 5 -35.18 14.81 -33.67
N SER A 6 -34.27 14.08 -34.30
CA SER A 6 -33.68 12.85 -33.81
C SER A 6 -32.79 13.09 -32.58
N CYS A 7 -33.03 12.27 -31.57
CA CYS A 7 -32.34 12.22 -30.29
C CYS A 7 -30.94 11.62 -30.51
N TYR A 8 -29.88 12.44 -30.50
CA TYR A 8 -28.51 11.94 -30.41
C TYR A 8 -28.13 11.80 -28.93
N CYS A 9 -28.37 10.61 -28.39
CA CYS A 9 -27.68 10.14 -27.19
C CYS A 9 -26.18 10.03 -27.49
N CYS A 10 -25.41 11.06 -27.12
CA CYS A 10 -23.98 10.93 -26.95
C CYS A 10 -23.71 10.04 -25.75
N ILE A 11 -23.68 8.72 -25.97
CA ILE A 11 -22.98 7.81 -25.06
C ILE A 11 -21.49 8.11 -25.26
N LEU A 12 -20.98 9.07 -24.50
CA LEU A 12 -19.56 9.17 -24.23
C LEU A 12 -19.19 7.91 -23.44
N GLY A 13 -18.87 6.85 -24.17
CA GLY A 13 -18.12 5.74 -23.63
C GLY A 13 -16.80 6.31 -23.14
N VAL A 14 -16.71 6.58 -21.84
CA VAL A 14 -15.44 6.80 -21.17
C VAL A 14 -14.73 5.47 -21.24
N PHE A 15 -13.99 5.23 -22.32
CA PHE A 15 -12.99 4.19 -22.36
C PHE A 15 -11.93 4.61 -21.34
N TYR A 16 -12.06 4.13 -20.11
CA TYR A 16 -11.00 4.15 -19.12
C TYR A 16 -9.88 3.27 -19.69
N SER A 17 -8.96 3.85 -20.47
CA SER A 17 -7.71 3.17 -20.76
C SER A 17 -6.94 3.18 -19.44
N SER A 18 -6.88 2.03 -18.77
CA SER A 18 -6.02 1.86 -17.61
C SER A 18 -4.60 2.24 -18.01
N ASP A 19 -3.98 3.17 -17.28
CA ASP A 19 -2.59 3.57 -17.52
C ASP A 19 -1.71 2.31 -17.42
N PRO A 20 -1.03 1.89 -18.50
CA PRO A 20 -0.19 0.70 -18.49
C PRO A 20 0.89 0.74 -17.39
N GLY A 21 1.33 1.95 -17.01
CA GLY A 21 2.24 2.18 -15.89
C GLY A 21 1.63 1.80 -14.53
N ILE A 22 0.37 2.19 -14.28
CA ILE A 22 -0.36 1.83 -13.05
C ILE A 22 -0.55 0.32 -12.98
N TYR A 23 -0.91 -0.32 -14.11
CA TYR A 23 -1.09 -1.77 -14.16
C TYR A 23 0.17 -2.53 -13.78
N ASN A 24 1.30 -2.18 -14.41
CA ASN A 24 2.56 -2.86 -14.16
C ASN A 24 3.01 -2.66 -12.70
N LEU A 25 2.91 -1.43 -12.19
CA LEU A 25 3.23 -1.11 -10.80
C LEU A 25 2.35 -1.89 -9.82
N PHE A 26 1.04 -1.90 -10.02
CA PHE A 26 0.08 -2.64 -9.21
C PHE A 26 0.39 -4.14 -9.17
N TYR A 27 0.64 -4.74 -10.35
CA TYR A 27 0.94 -6.16 -10.45
C TYR A 27 2.21 -6.53 -9.68
N HIS A 28 3.30 -5.79 -9.91
CA HIS A 28 4.56 -6.05 -9.23
C HIS A 28 4.49 -5.75 -7.74
N TRP A 29 3.71 -4.75 -7.31
CA TRP A 29 3.51 -4.43 -5.90
C TRP A 29 2.80 -5.57 -5.17
N ASN A 30 1.70 -6.09 -5.73
CA ASN A 30 1.01 -7.24 -5.14
C ASN A 30 1.92 -8.47 -5.08
N LYS A 31 2.66 -8.74 -6.15
CA LYS A 31 3.59 -9.87 -6.21
C LYS A 31 4.66 -9.80 -5.13
N ILE A 32 5.32 -8.64 -4.94
CA ILE A 32 6.38 -8.51 -3.95
C ILE A 32 5.85 -8.53 -2.51
N SER A 33 4.65 -7.98 -2.26
CA SER A 33 4.04 -8.04 -0.93
C SER A 33 3.64 -9.46 -0.54
N LEU A 34 3.08 -10.25 -1.48
CA LEU A 34 2.81 -11.67 -1.24
C LEU A 34 4.10 -12.47 -0.99
N ALA A 35 5.15 -12.18 -1.75
CA ALA A 35 6.45 -12.80 -1.54
C ALA A 35 7.05 -12.47 -0.16
N ALA A 36 6.94 -11.21 0.27
CA ALA A 36 7.39 -10.76 1.59
C ALA A 36 6.61 -11.43 2.73
N LEU A 37 5.29 -11.53 2.60
CA LEU A 37 4.44 -12.20 3.58
C LEU A 37 4.75 -13.71 3.67
N ASN A 38 4.95 -14.38 2.53
CA ASN A 38 5.40 -15.76 2.50
C ASN A 38 6.82 -15.96 3.09
N ALA A 39 7.71 -14.98 2.92
CA ALA A 39 9.01 -14.99 3.59
C ALA A 39 8.86 -14.84 5.11
N ALA A 40 7.93 -14.00 5.57
CA ALA A 40 7.64 -13.82 6.99
C ALA A 40 7.11 -15.11 7.64
N VAL A 41 6.25 -15.89 6.95
CA VAL A 41 5.83 -17.24 7.39
C VAL A 41 7.04 -18.14 7.65
N LYS A 42 8.01 -18.15 6.73
CA LYS A 42 9.21 -18.99 6.83
C LYS A 42 10.22 -18.51 7.89
N GLN A 43 10.16 -17.23 8.26
CA GLN A 43 11.06 -16.56 9.21
C GLN A 43 10.38 -16.26 10.55
N ALA A 44 9.21 -16.84 10.81
CA ALA A 44 8.52 -16.69 12.07
C ALA A 44 9.35 -17.33 13.20
N ASP A 45 9.48 -16.63 14.32
CA ASP A 45 10.30 -17.05 15.46
C ASP A 45 9.55 -18.06 16.35
N SER A 46 8.23 -18.17 16.18
CA SER A 46 7.37 -19.11 16.91
C SER A 46 6.24 -19.66 16.04
N GLU A 47 5.62 -20.75 16.51
CA GLU A 47 4.44 -21.34 15.89
C GLU A 47 3.26 -20.36 15.83
N ASP A 48 3.05 -19.59 16.90
CA ASP A 48 1.95 -18.64 16.99
C ASP A 48 2.15 -17.48 16.03
N GLU A 49 3.38 -16.96 15.91
CA GLU A 49 3.72 -15.95 14.91
C GLU A 49 3.51 -16.49 13.49
N ARG A 50 3.91 -17.74 13.23
CA ARG A 50 3.72 -18.38 11.93
C ARG A 50 2.24 -18.47 11.55
N LYS A 51 1.39 -18.92 12.48
CA LYS A 51 -0.06 -19.02 12.26
C LYS A 51 -0.71 -17.67 11.93
N LEU A 52 -0.26 -16.59 12.58
CA LEU A 52 -0.74 -15.25 12.25
C LEU A 52 -0.38 -14.86 10.81
N TYR A 53 0.88 -15.06 10.40
CA TYR A 53 1.28 -14.78 9.03
C TYR A 53 0.57 -15.68 8.00
N GLU A 54 0.36 -16.97 8.29
CA GLU A 54 -0.36 -17.90 7.40
C GLU A 54 -1.84 -17.49 7.21
N SER A 55 -2.49 -17.09 8.30
CA SER A 55 -3.87 -16.58 8.26
C SER A 55 -3.95 -15.31 7.40
N THR A 56 -3.02 -14.37 7.61
CA THR A 56 -2.92 -13.17 6.79
C THR A 56 -2.58 -13.49 5.33
N LEU A 57 -1.67 -14.42 5.06
CA LEU A 57 -1.29 -14.83 3.70
C LEU A 57 -2.49 -15.40 2.94
N THR A 58 -3.30 -16.21 3.62
CA THR A 58 -4.54 -16.75 3.05
C THR A 58 -5.49 -15.63 2.68
N ALA A 59 -5.79 -14.74 3.62
CA ALA A 59 -6.70 -13.61 3.40
C ALA A 59 -6.21 -12.64 2.30
N MET A 60 -4.91 -12.35 2.26
CA MET A 60 -4.34 -11.43 1.28
C MET A 60 -4.17 -12.05 -0.10
N SER A 61 -3.99 -13.38 -0.19
CA SER A 61 -3.90 -14.04 -1.50
C SER A 61 -5.19 -13.87 -2.29
N ASP A 62 -6.35 -13.94 -1.65
CA ASP A 62 -7.64 -13.71 -2.32
C ASP A 62 -7.83 -12.28 -2.83
N ILE A 63 -7.14 -11.31 -2.22
CA ILE A 63 -7.27 -9.87 -2.52
C ILE A 63 -6.18 -9.40 -3.50
N TRP A 64 -4.95 -9.86 -3.32
CA TRP A 64 -3.77 -9.39 -4.05
C TRP A 64 -3.42 -10.25 -5.26
N VAL A 65 -3.90 -11.50 -5.36
CA VAL A 65 -3.67 -12.32 -6.56
C VAL A 65 -4.44 -11.73 -7.73
N ILE A 66 -3.69 -11.26 -8.72
CA ILE A 66 -4.23 -10.83 -10.01
C ILE A 66 -4.24 -12.05 -10.91
N LYS A 67 -5.43 -12.56 -11.27
CA LYS A 67 -5.50 -13.61 -12.29
C LYS A 67 -5.14 -13.00 -13.64
N PRO A 68 -4.32 -13.69 -14.46
CA PRO A 68 -4.00 -13.22 -15.82
C PRO A 68 -5.29 -12.92 -16.58
N GLY A 69 -5.42 -11.70 -17.10
CA GLY A 69 -6.60 -11.25 -17.86
C GLY A 69 -7.78 -10.73 -17.04
N SER A 70 -7.75 -10.74 -15.70
CA SER A 70 -8.74 -10.06 -14.86
C SER A 70 -8.11 -8.86 -14.16
N LEU A 71 -8.34 -7.66 -14.69
CA LEU A 71 -8.01 -6.45 -13.96
C LEU A 71 -9.11 -6.20 -12.92
N ASN A 72 -8.76 -6.23 -11.65
CA ASN A 72 -9.64 -5.70 -10.60
C ASN A 72 -9.21 -4.27 -10.28
N ASP A 73 -9.69 -3.34 -11.13
CA ASP A 73 -9.50 -1.88 -11.01
C ASP A 73 -10.21 -1.27 -9.79
N LYS A 74 -10.89 -2.09 -8.98
CA LYS A 74 -11.55 -1.67 -7.73
C LYS A 74 -10.84 -2.15 -6.47
N THR A 75 -9.61 -2.64 -6.59
CA THR A 75 -8.82 -2.98 -5.40
C THR A 75 -8.29 -1.72 -4.70
N LEU A 76 -8.08 -1.84 -3.40
CA LEU A 76 -7.62 -0.73 -2.55
C LEU A 76 -6.31 -0.10 -3.04
N ARG A 77 -5.34 -0.93 -3.44
CA ARG A 77 -4.06 -0.47 -3.99
C ARG A 77 -4.20 0.14 -5.37
N TRP A 78 -5.09 -0.37 -6.22
CA TRP A 78 -5.38 0.28 -7.51
C TRP A 78 -5.92 1.69 -7.31
N LEU A 79 -6.99 1.81 -6.50
CA LEU A 79 -7.59 3.10 -6.16
C LEU A 79 -6.58 4.04 -5.48
N PHE A 80 -5.64 3.48 -4.71
CA PHE A 80 -4.56 4.26 -4.12
C PHE A 80 -3.61 4.81 -5.18
N LEU A 81 -3.19 3.98 -6.14
CA LEU A 81 -2.33 4.40 -7.24
C LEU A 81 -2.99 5.49 -8.09
N GLU A 82 -4.29 5.39 -8.36
CA GLU A 82 -5.05 6.45 -9.04
C GLU A 82 -5.05 7.75 -8.23
N GLN A 83 -5.32 7.65 -6.92
CA GLN A 83 -5.31 8.82 -6.04
C GLN A 83 -3.94 9.50 -6.02
N ILE A 84 -2.86 8.75 -5.77
CA ILE A 84 -1.53 9.37 -5.67
C ILE A 84 -1.04 9.87 -7.02
N SER A 85 -1.48 9.29 -8.15
CA SER A 85 -1.16 9.81 -9.50
C SER A 85 -1.72 11.22 -9.73
N THR A 86 -2.78 11.59 -9.01
CA THR A 86 -3.36 12.94 -9.05
C THR A 86 -2.59 13.91 -8.15
N ASP A 87 -2.15 13.45 -6.98
CA ASP A 87 -1.51 14.30 -5.97
C ASP A 87 0.02 14.43 -6.14
N PHE A 88 0.65 13.46 -6.82
CA PHE A 88 2.08 13.29 -6.91
C PHE A 88 2.49 12.54 -8.19
N ASP A 89 3.37 13.13 -8.98
CA ASP A 89 4.01 12.41 -10.09
C ASP A 89 5.05 11.42 -9.53
N TRP A 90 4.63 10.18 -9.31
CA TRP A 90 5.48 9.08 -8.79
C TRP A 90 6.40 8.47 -9.85
N ARG A 91 6.27 8.89 -11.11
CA ARG A 91 7.06 8.33 -12.22
C ARG A 91 8.54 8.70 -12.07
N ASN A 92 9.41 7.71 -12.20
CA ASN A 92 10.86 7.80 -12.04
C ASN A 92 11.33 8.34 -10.67
N LYS A 93 10.47 8.32 -9.65
CA LYS A 93 10.82 8.74 -8.29
C LYS A 93 10.98 7.57 -7.34
N ASP A 94 11.71 7.86 -6.27
CA ASP A 94 11.89 6.97 -5.14
C ASP A 94 10.87 7.32 -4.07
N TRP A 95 10.11 6.33 -3.63
CA TRP A 95 9.07 6.50 -2.62
C TRP A 95 8.81 5.20 -1.89
N SER A 96 8.16 5.29 -0.74
CA SER A 96 7.69 4.13 0.03
C SER A 96 6.25 4.31 0.42
N VAL A 97 5.57 3.19 0.69
CA VAL A 97 4.25 3.20 1.32
C VAL A 97 4.29 2.32 2.56
N ILE A 98 3.76 2.87 3.65
CA ILE A 98 3.38 2.12 4.84
C ILE A 98 1.86 1.95 4.81
N GLU A 99 1.38 0.74 4.62
CA GLU A 99 -0.03 0.36 4.67
C GLU A 99 -0.34 -0.16 6.08
N VAL A 100 -1.25 0.51 6.79
CA VAL A 100 -1.67 0.14 8.16
C VAL A 100 -3.12 -0.30 8.14
N ARG A 101 -3.36 -1.56 8.54
CA ARG A 101 -4.69 -2.13 8.70
C ARG A 101 -5.04 -2.20 10.18
N LYS A 102 -5.83 -1.23 10.66
CA LYS A 102 -6.28 -1.19 12.05
C LYS A 102 -7.53 -2.06 12.21
N ASN A 103 -7.41 -3.10 13.03
CA ASN A 103 -8.52 -3.96 13.43
C ASN A 103 -9.28 -3.33 14.60
N GLY A 104 -10.61 -3.36 14.58
CA GLY A 104 -11.51 -2.78 15.59
C GLY A 104 -12.96 -3.08 15.23
N GLU A 105 -13.92 -2.33 15.77
CA GLU A 105 -15.34 -2.45 15.37
C GLU A 105 -15.54 -2.25 13.85
N ARG A 106 -14.66 -1.47 13.22
CA ARG A 106 -14.55 -1.31 11.78
C ARG A 106 -13.09 -1.38 11.38
N ILE A 107 -12.81 -2.01 10.24
CA ILE A 107 -11.46 -2.01 9.64
C ILE A 107 -11.18 -0.60 9.11
N ARG A 108 -10.07 -0.02 9.55
CA ARG A 108 -9.57 1.26 9.02
C ARG A 108 -8.25 1.05 8.30
N LEU A 109 -8.13 1.66 7.12
CA LEU A 109 -6.95 1.52 6.25
C LEU A 109 -6.29 2.88 6.10
N ILE A 110 -5.04 2.98 6.56
CA ILE A 110 -4.24 4.19 6.46
C ILE A 110 -3.01 3.89 5.62
N ASN A 111 -2.76 4.73 4.62
CA ASN A 111 -1.53 4.67 3.83
C ASN A 111 -0.69 5.92 4.11
N TYR A 112 0.58 5.72 4.43
CA TYR A 112 1.58 6.79 4.51
C TYR A 112 2.43 6.71 3.25
N LEU A 113 2.24 7.65 2.33
CA LEU A 113 3.10 7.83 1.16
C LEU A 113 4.31 8.66 1.56
N ILE A 114 5.51 8.12 1.34
CA ILE A 114 6.78 8.74 1.70
C ILE A 114 7.54 9.00 0.40
N CYS A 115 7.68 10.26 0.00
CA CYS A 115 8.37 10.67 -1.22
C CYS A 115 9.76 11.20 -0.86
N TYR A 116 10.82 10.55 -1.35
CA TYR A 116 12.19 10.89 -0.98
C TYR A 116 12.79 12.00 -1.85
N GLU A 117 13.48 12.94 -1.20
CA GLU A 117 14.15 14.10 -1.80
C GLU A 117 15.53 14.29 -1.13
N GLY A 118 16.47 13.40 -1.46
CA GLY A 118 17.79 13.35 -0.84
C GLY A 118 17.74 12.84 0.60
N GLU A 119 18.17 13.65 1.56
CA GLU A 119 18.14 13.35 3.01
C GLU A 119 16.79 13.72 3.67
N ASN A 120 15.83 14.22 2.89
CA ASN A 120 14.50 14.57 3.35
C ASN A 120 13.46 13.68 2.69
N ALA A 121 12.30 13.53 3.34
CA ALA A 121 11.12 12.96 2.73
C ALA A 121 9.89 13.80 3.02
N ARG A 122 9.00 13.90 2.03
CA ARG A 122 7.62 14.35 2.22
C ARG A 122 6.76 13.15 2.60
N ILE A 123 5.94 13.29 3.63
CA ILE A 123 5.07 12.23 4.14
C ILE A 123 3.62 12.68 4.02
N ILE A 124 2.83 11.95 3.22
CA ILE A 124 1.41 12.22 3.00
C ILE A 124 0.59 11.07 3.58
N VAL A 125 -0.38 11.39 4.42
CA VAL A 125 -1.24 10.39 5.08
C VAL A 125 -2.58 10.34 4.38
N TYR A 126 -3.01 9.14 4.02
CA TYR A 126 -4.29 8.87 3.38
C TYR A 126 -5.13 7.90 4.23
N ASP A 127 -6.44 8.13 4.27
CA ASP A 127 -7.41 7.25 4.92
C ASP A 127 -8.44 6.78 3.89
N TYR A 128 -8.68 5.47 3.84
CA TYR A 128 -9.69 4.93 2.94
C TYR A 128 -11.06 4.97 3.61
N ASN A 129 -11.95 5.83 3.11
CA ASN A 129 -13.28 6.02 3.66
C ASN A 129 -14.30 6.22 2.54
N ASN A 130 -15.45 5.55 2.65
CA ASN A 130 -16.55 5.63 1.69
C ASN A 130 -16.12 5.40 0.22
N GLY A 131 -15.29 4.38 -0.01
CA GLY A 131 -14.89 3.97 -1.37
C GLY A 131 -13.76 4.79 -1.99
N LYS A 132 -13.14 5.71 -1.25
CA LYS A 132 -12.09 6.59 -1.76
C LYS A 132 -10.97 6.81 -0.75
N TRP A 133 -9.79 7.13 -1.24
CA TRP A 133 -8.68 7.61 -0.44
C TRP A 133 -8.81 9.11 -0.20
N ILE A 134 -8.69 9.52 1.06
CA ILE A 134 -8.79 10.91 1.48
C ILE A 134 -7.45 11.31 2.10
N LYS A 135 -6.81 12.34 1.55
CA LYS A 135 -5.61 12.93 2.14
C LYS A 135 -5.97 13.58 3.48
N LEU A 136 -5.33 13.14 4.55
CA LEU A 136 -5.53 13.65 5.91
C LEU A 136 -4.47 14.68 6.31
N LYS A 137 -3.20 14.39 5.99
CA LYS A 137 -2.05 15.16 6.48
C LYS A 137 -0.95 15.16 5.44
N ASP A 138 -0.13 16.20 5.48
CA ASP A 138 1.05 16.40 4.65
C ASP A 138 2.13 17.01 5.53
N GLY A 139 3.33 16.47 5.48
CA GLY A 139 4.45 16.93 6.29
C GLY A 139 5.77 16.51 5.70
N SER A 140 6.85 16.82 6.41
CA SER A 140 8.21 16.44 6.01
C SER A 140 8.97 15.87 7.19
N ASP A 141 10.04 15.13 6.89
CA ASP A 141 10.96 14.58 7.87
C ASP A 141 12.37 14.40 7.30
N HIS A 142 13.37 14.30 8.17
CA HIS A 142 14.71 13.85 7.81
C HIS A 142 14.72 12.33 7.71
N LEU A 143 14.55 11.85 6.48
CA LEU A 143 14.41 10.45 6.16
C LEU A 143 14.89 10.21 4.73
N LYS A 144 15.72 9.18 4.53
CA LYS A 144 16.18 8.75 3.21
C LYS A 144 15.63 7.38 2.83
N MET A 145 15.73 7.07 1.54
CA MET A 145 15.30 5.78 1.01
C MET A 145 15.99 4.64 1.74
N GLY A 146 15.15 3.77 2.29
CA GLY A 146 15.55 2.54 2.93
C GLY A 146 15.80 2.58 4.44
N ASP A 147 15.74 3.76 5.06
CA ASP A 147 15.73 3.93 6.51
C ASP A 147 14.57 3.18 7.20
N LEU A 148 13.44 3.01 6.50
CA LEU A 148 12.28 2.30 7.04
C LEU A 148 12.57 0.84 7.37
N ILE A 149 13.42 0.19 6.58
CA ILE A 149 13.63 -1.27 6.59
C ILE A 149 15.02 -1.65 7.15
N HIS A 150 15.99 -0.72 7.18
CA HIS A 150 17.34 -1.00 7.65
C HIS A 150 17.76 -0.06 8.79
N PRO A 151 18.19 -0.59 9.96
CA PRO A 151 18.23 -2.00 10.34
C PRO A 151 16.82 -2.61 10.42
N SER A 152 16.72 -3.95 10.37
CA SER A 152 15.42 -4.64 10.39
C SER A 152 14.58 -4.16 11.58
N PRO A 153 13.36 -3.63 11.33
CA PRO A 153 12.48 -3.15 12.38
C PRO A 153 11.61 -4.28 12.96
N LYS A 154 11.89 -5.56 12.63
CA LYS A 154 11.18 -6.71 13.22
C LYS A 154 11.57 -6.88 14.69
N ALA A 155 10.58 -7.15 15.53
CA ALA A 155 10.71 -7.65 16.89
C ALA A 155 10.02 -9.02 17.00
N PRO A 156 10.42 -9.86 17.97
CA PRO A 156 9.67 -11.07 18.29
C PRO A 156 8.21 -10.76 18.62
N ILE A 157 7.31 -11.70 18.37
CA ILE A 157 5.89 -11.59 18.74
C ILE A 157 5.73 -11.20 20.22
N ASN A 158 4.74 -10.36 20.52
CA ASN A 158 4.47 -9.77 21.84
C ASN A 158 5.57 -8.84 22.38
N LYS A 159 6.60 -8.51 21.58
CA LYS A 159 7.64 -7.54 21.94
C LYS A 159 7.58 -6.26 21.09
N GLY A 160 6.81 -6.27 20.01
CA GLY A 160 6.56 -5.09 19.18
C GLY A 160 5.62 -4.06 19.82
N GLY A 161 5.53 -2.90 19.18
CA GLY A 161 4.70 -1.77 19.57
C GLY A 161 3.46 -1.54 18.73
N ASN A 162 3.32 -2.24 17.60
CA ASN A 162 2.16 -2.13 16.74
C ASN A 162 0.98 -2.96 17.27
N PHE A 163 -0.22 -2.38 17.15
CA PHE A 163 -1.51 -3.04 17.43
C PHE A 163 -2.31 -3.23 16.13
N SER A 164 -1.61 -3.30 15.01
CA SER A 164 -2.20 -3.35 13.68
C SER A 164 -1.24 -4.05 12.75
N ASP A 165 -1.80 -4.67 11.72
CA ASP A 165 -1.02 -5.24 10.63
C ASP A 165 -0.43 -4.11 9.78
N ILE A 166 0.85 -4.23 9.44
CA ILE A 166 1.60 -3.22 8.72
C ILE A 166 2.34 -3.86 7.55
N ALA A 167 2.13 -3.35 6.34
CA ALA A 167 2.97 -3.64 5.19
C ALA A 167 3.79 -2.41 4.83
N VAL A 168 5.08 -2.59 4.55
CA VAL A 168 5.96 -1.54 4.05
C VAL A 168 6.49 -1.96 2.70
N THR A 169 6.46 -1.07 1.72
CA THR A 169 7.02 -1.33 0.40
C THR A 169 7.84 -0.12 -0.05
N ASP A 170 9.08 -0.37 -0.43
CA ASP A 170 9.96 0.63 -1.06
C ASP A 170 9.85 0.50 -2.58
N PHE A 171 9.81 1.63 -3.27
CA PHE A 171 9.74 1.75 -4.73
C PHE A 171 10.90 2.58 -5.23
N LYS A 172 11.72 2.01 -6.11
CA LYS A 172 12.84 2.71 -6.74
C LYS A 172 12.52 2.92 -8.20
N SER A 173 12.59 4.18 -8.64
CA SER A 173 12.28 4.56 -10.04
C SER A 173 10.99 3.89 -10.55
N SER A 174 9.90 4.01 -9.76
CA SER A 174 8.58 3.45 -10.09
C SER A 174 8.47 1.93 -10.19
N SER A 175 9.45 1.19 -9.66
CA SER A 175 9.38 -0.26 -9.54
C SER A 175 9.44 -0.67 -8.08
N PRO A 176 8.59 -1.61 -7.61
CA PRO A 176 8.70 -2.15 -6.27
C PRO A 176 10.07 -2.81 -6.07
N LEU A 177 10.82 -2.33 -5.10
CA LEU A 177 12.17 -2.78 -4.80
C LEU A 177 12.16 -3.91 -3.76
N ARG A 178 11.44 -3.70 -2.66
CA ARG A 178 11.34 -4.65 -1.54
C ARG A 178 10.09 -4.37 -0.72
N SER A 179 9.62 -5.38 -0.01
CA SER A 179 8.49 -5.26 0.91
C SER A 179 8.76 -6.03 2.21
N MET A 180 8.16 -5.56 3.30
CA MET A 180 8.13 -6.24 4.59
C MET A 180 6.71 -6.22 5.14
N TYR A 181 6.36 -7.23 5.91
CA TYR A 181 5.08 -7.33 6.60
C TYR A 181 5.30 -7.58 8.08
N PHE A 182 4.52 -6.90 8.92
CA PHE A 182 4.53 -7.03 10.38
C PHE A 182 3.09 -7.31 10.82
N VAL A 183 2.85 -8.50 11.39
CA VAL A 183 1.61 -8.76 12.11
C VAL A 183 1.61 -8.01 13.45
N GLU A 184 0.45 -7.92 14.09
CA GLU A 184 0.32 -7.30 15.41
C GLU A 184 1.45 -7.73 16.38
N THR A 185 2.01 -6.77 17.11
CA THR A 185 3.09 -6.95 18.09
C THR A 185 4.44 -7.44 17.56
N THR A 186 4.72 -7.31 16.26
CA THR A 186 6.02 -7.69 15.65
C THR A 186 6.84 -6.53 15.09
N LEU A 187 6.34 -5.30 15.10
CA LEU A 187 7.11 -4.10 14.75
C LEU A 187 7.83 -3.55 15.99
N LYS A 188 9.15 -3.41 15.94
CA LYS A 188 9.97 -2.87 17.03
C LYS A 188 9.51 -1.47 17.46
N LYS A 189 9.30 -1.29 18.76
CA LYS A 189 9.04 0.02 19.39
C LYS A 189 10.20 0.98 19.12
N GLY A 190 9.88 2.22 18.74
CA GLY A 190 10.87 3.24 18.43
C GLY A 190 11.58 3.04 17.08
N SER A 191 11.12 2.09 16.25
CA SER A 191 11.51 2.07 14.84
C SER A 191 10.97 3.31 14.12
N ILE A 192 11.62 3.70 13.02
CA ILE A 192 11.17 4.83 12.19
C ILE A 192 9.72 4.62 11.72
N ILE A 193 9.36 3.39 11.32
CA ILE A 193 7.97 3.05 10.97
C ILE A 193 7.03 3.39 12.13
N SER A 194 7.34 2.95 13.36
CA SER A 194 6.52 3.26 14.54
C SER A 194 6.39 4.77 14.78
N SER A 195 7.49 5.52 14.63
CA SER A 195 7.50 6.98 14.79
C SER A 195 6.71 7.73 13.70
N ILE A 196 6.49 7.13 12.53
CA ILE A 196 5.66 7.72 11.46
C ILE A 196 4.18 7.44 11.73
N ILE A 197 3.83 6.21 12.13
CA ILE A 197 2.43 5.81 12.32
C ILE A 197 1.78 6.39 13.59
N ASP A 198 2.59 6.74 14.59
CA ASP A 198 2.12 7.30 15.87
C ASP A 198 1.87 8.82 15.85
N ARG A 199 2.04 9.50 14.70
CA ARG A 199 1.86 10.95 14.50
C ARG A 199 0.42 11.40 14.27
#